data_AF-A0AAU5EP95-F1
#
_entry.id   AF-A0AAU5EP95-F1
#
_cell.length_a   1.000
_cell.length_b   1.000
_cell.length_c   1.000
_cell.angle_alpha   90.00
_cell.angle_beta   90.00
_cell.angle_gamma   90.00
#
_symmetry.space_group_name_H-M   'P 1'
#
loop_
_entity.id
_entity.type
_entity.pdbx_description
1 polymer ?
#
loop_
_entity_poly.entity_id
_entity_poly.type
_entity_poly.pdbx_seq_one_letter_code
_entity_poly.pdbx_strand_id
1 'polypeptide(L)'
;MLIEPDEDVAIDHLTDHLKTSYSDNRTPSEIEIAVDIARSFFKGFPIRTYVPVLVERRARRILSKDSGRTSTATEPVTDRLRHV
;
A
#
# COMPACT_ATOMS: atom_id res chain seq x y z
N MET A 1 29.53 -0.92 10.23
CA MET A 1 29.46 -0.50 8.82
C MET A 1 28.00 -0.62 8.42
N LEU A 2 27.23 0.48 8.40
CA LEU A 2 25.88 0.47 7.87
C LEU A 2 26.04 0.35 6.35
N ILE A 3 25.90 -0.87 5.83
CA ILE A 3 25.71 -1.06 4.40
C ILE A 3 24.30 -0.53 4.16
N GLU A 4 24.18 0.74 3.74
CA GLU A 4 22.93 1.19 3.15
C GLU A 4 22.77 0.39 1.87
N PRO A 5 21.79 -0.53 1.79
CA PRO A 5 21.54 -1.23 0.54
C PRO A 5 21.23 -0.20 -0.53
N ASP A 6 21.68 -0.48 -1.76
CA ASP A 6 21.25 0.27 -2.94
C ASP A 6 19.72 0.47 -2.90
N GLU A 7 19.23 1.66 -3.27
CA GLU A 7 17.79 1.96 -3.27
C GLU A 7 17.02 0.86 -4.02
N ASP A 8 17.53 0.39 -5.15
CA ASP A 8 16.90 -0.68 -5.94
C ASP A 8 16.81 -1.98 -5.15
N VAL A 9 17.91 -2.42 -4.53
CA VAL A 9 17.94 -3.64 -3.71
C VAL A 9 17.00 -3.52 -2.51
N ALA A 10 16.95 -2.35 -1.87
CA ALA A 10 16.05 -2.09 -0.76
C ALA A 10 14.57 -2.14 -1.19
N ILE A 11 14.26 -1.62 -2.38
CA ILE A 11 12.92 -1.66 -2.96
C ILE A 11 12.52 -3.08 -3.36
N ASP A 12 13.43 -3.89 -3.90
CA ASP A 12 13.16 -5.28 -4.25
C ASP A 12 12.83 -6.11 -2.99
N HIS A 13 13.68 -6.02 -1.95
CA HIS A 13 13.43 -6.69 -0.66
C HIS A 13 12.13 -6.25 -0.01
N LEU A 14 11.82 -4.96 -0.07
CA LEU A 14 10.54 -4.42 0.41
C LEU A 14 9.37 -5.02 -0.37
N THR A 15 9.47 -5.12 -1.69
CA THR A 15 8.41 -5.64 -2.56
C THR A 15 8.11 -7.10 -2.22
N ASP A 16 9.14 -7.92 -2.05
CA ASP A 16 8.99 -9.32 -1.63
C ASP A 16 8.36 -9.45 -0.24
N HIS A 17 8.75 -8.58 0.70
CA HIS A 17 8.16 -8.54 2.03
C HIS A 17 6.67 -8.16 1.98
N LEU A 18 6.28 -7.19 1.15
CA LEU A 18 4.89 -6.80 0.96
C LEU A 18 4.06 -7.89 0.28
N LYS A 19 4.62 -8.58 -0.73
CA LYS A 19 3.98 -9.75 -1.37
C LYS A 19 3.65 -10.83 -0.34
N THR A 20 4.60 -11.12 0.55
CA THR A 20 4.40 -12.06 1.65
C THR A 20 3.32 -11.57 2.61
N SER A 21 3.40 -10.31 3.04
CA SER A 21 2.52 -9.72 4.07
C SER A 21 1.07 -9.53 3.63
N TYR A 22 0.81 -9.35 2.35
CA TYR A 22 -0.53 -9.10 1.79
C TYR A 22 -1.07 -10.25 0.95
N SER A 23 -0.36 -11.39 0.93
CA SER A 23 -0.68 -12.57 0.10
C SER A 23 -2.13 -13.07 0.25
N ASP A 24 -2.74 -12.90 1.43
CA ASP A 24 -4.11 -13.33 1.69
C ASP A 24 -5.18 -12.50 0.96
N ASN A 25 -4.90 -11.23 0.64
CA ASN A 25 -5.91 -10.27 0.17
C ASN A 25 -5.50 -9.49 -1.08
N ARG A 26 -4.28 -9.67 -1.59
CA ARG A 26 -3.72 -8.95 -2.72
C ARG A 26 -2.92 -9.87 -3.62
N THR A 27 -3.03 -9.63 -4.91
CA THR A 27 -2.21 -10.27 -5.93
C THR A 27 -0.80 -9.65 -5.94
N PRO A 28 0.24 -10.41 -6.32
CA PRO A 28 1.60 -9.86 -6.47
C PRO A 28 1.67 -8.63 -7.38
N SER A 29 0.88 -8.60 -8.45
CA SER A 29 0.83 -7.46 -9.38
C SER A 29 0.23 -6.20 -8.74
N GLU A 30 -0.79 -6.31 -7.88
CA GLU A 30 -1.30 -5.15 -7.11
C GLU A 30 -0.23 -4.58 -6.17
N ILE A 31 0.60 -5.45 -5.59
CA ILE A 31 1.73 -5.02 -4.74
C ILE A 31 2.76 -4.28 -5.57
N GLU A 32 3.19 -4.83 -6.70
CA GLU A 32 4.16 -4.21 -7.62
C GLU A 32 3.68 -2.83 -8.09
N ILE A 33 2.42 -2.73 -8.52
CA ILE A 33 1.81 -1.45 -8.93
C ILE A 33 1.82 -0.44 -7.78
N ALA A 34 1.45 -0.85 -6.57
CA ALA A 34 1.45 0.05 -5.41
C ALA A 34 2.85 0.56 -5.06
N VAL A 35 3.87 -0.31 -5.17
CA VAL A 35 5.29 0.06 -4.97
C VAL A 35 5.75 1.02 -6.07
N ASP A 36 5.43 0.76 -7.34
CA ASP A 36 5.81 1.63 -8.47
C ASP A 36 5.20 3.03 -8.37
N ILE A 37 3.92 3.11 -7.99
CA ILE A 37 3.25 4.39 -7.73
C ILE A 37 3.93 5.11 -6.56
N ALA A 38 4.25 4.38 -5.48
CA ALA A 38 4.91 4.94 -4.32
C ALA A 38 6.33 5.44 -4.64
N ARG A 39 7.11 4.68 -5.41
CA ARG A 39 8.47 5.02 -5.85
C ARG A 39 8.49 6.19 -6.80
N SER A 40 7.57 6.23 -7.75
CA SER A 40 7.48 7.32 -8.73
C SER A 40 7.20 8.68 -8.08
N PHE A 41 6.49 8.70 -6.95
CA PHE A 41 6.29 9.92 -6.16
C PHE A 41 7.61 10.55 -5.70
N PHE A 42 8.68 9.77 -5.51
CA PHE A 42 9.96 10.25 -4.98
C PHE A 42 11.04 10.50 -6.05
N LYS A 43 10.77 10.28 -7.34
CA LYS A 43 11.78 10.39 -8.42
C LYS A 43 12.50 11.74 -8.49
N GLY A 44 11.86 12.83 -8.08
CA GLY A 44 12.43 14.19 -8.10
C GLY A 44 13.19 14.61 -6.84
N PHE A 45 13.28 13.77 -5.81
CA PHE A 45 13.90 14.16 -4.54
C PHE A 45 15.41 13.90 -4.55
N PRO A 46 16.24 14.86 -4.08
CA PRO A 46 17.69 14.76 -4.14
C PRO A 46 18.29 13.84 -3.05
N ILE A 47 17.60 13.67 -1.91
CA ILE A 47 18.06 12.82 -0.82
C ILE A 47 17.34 11.47 -0.91
N ARG A 48 18.11 10.41 -1.20
CA ARG A 48 17.58 9.07 -1.51
C ARG A 48 17.70 8.06 -0.37
N THR A 49 18.53 8.30 0.65
CA THR A 49 18.75 7.42 1.81
C THR A 49 17.46 6.95 2.49
N TYR A 50 16.42 7.80 2.53
CA TYR A 50 15.15 7.47 3.20
C TYR A 50 14.04 7.03 2.24
N VAL A 51 14.29 7.01 0.93
CA VAL A 51 13.28 6.69 -0.07
C VAL A 51 12.68 5.30 0.15
N PRO A 52 13.45 4.23 0.43
CA PRO A 52 12.85 2.90 0.65
C PRO A 52 11.79 2.87 1.76
N VAL A 53 12.08 3.49 2.91
CA VAL A 53 11.15 3.57 4.05
C VAL A 53 9.90 4.39 3.71
N LEU A 54 10.09 5.49 2.97
CA LEU A 54 8.97 6.33 2.56
C LEU A 54 8.10 5.66 1.49
N VAL A 55 8.71 4.89 0.58
CA VAL A 55 8.02 4.08 -0.41
C VAL A 55 7.19 3.01 0.28
N GLU A 56 7.75 2.25 1.22
CA GLU A 56 7.01 1.26 2.01
C GLU A 56 5.76 1.88 2.66
N ARG A 57 5.95 2.97 3.39
CA ARG A 57 4.86 3.63 4.12
C ARG A 57 3.77 4.14 3.17
N ARG A 58 4.13 4.51 1.93
CA ARG A 58 3.18 4.95 0.92
C ARG A 58 2.48 3.77 0.26
N ALA A 59 3.20 2.71 -0.09
CA ALA A 59 2.65 1.48 -0.66
C ALA A 59 1.62 0.86 0.28
N ARG A 60 1.95 0.69 1.58
CA ARG A 60 1.01 0.21 2.60
C ARG A 60 -0.28 1.04 2.64
N ARG A 61 -0.19 2.37 2.52
CA ARG A 61 -1.36 3.25 2.48
C ARG A 61 -2.20 3.12 1.21
N ILE A 62 -1.58 2.86 0.06
CA ILE A 62 -2.30 2.58 -1.19
C ILE A 62 -3.08 1.27 -1.02
N LEU A 63 -2.39 0.21 -0.60
CA LEU A 63 -2.97 -1.12 -0.41
C LEU A 63 -4.09 -1.14 0.63
N SER A 64 -3.97 -0.39 1.73
CA SER A 64 -5.04 -0.27 2.73
C SER A 64 -6.25 0.54 2.25
N LYS A 65 -6.06 1.56 1.40
CA LYS A 65 -7.17 2.38 0.89
C LYS A 65 -8.05 1.62 -0.09
N ASP A 66 -7.45 0.77 -0.92
CA ASP A 66 -8.22 -0.09 -1.82
C ASP A 66 -8.98 -1.18 -1.07
N SER A 67 -8.60 -1.52 0.17
CA SER A 67 -9.34 -2.45 1.02
C SER A 67 -10.62 -1.84 1.60
N GLY A 68 -10.69 -0.50 1.66
CA GLY A 68 -11.84 0.25 2.18
C GLY A 68 -12.92 0.56 1.12
N ARG A 69 -12.66 0.29 -0.16
CA ARG A 69 -13.65 0.50 -1.24
C ARG A 69 -14.65 -0.64 -1.42
N THR A 70 -14.42 -1.80 -0.80
CA THR A 70 -15.33 -2.95 -0.85
C THR A 70 -16.40 -2.95 0.23
N SER A 71 -16.45 -1.92 1.09
CA SER A 71 -17.53 -1.73 2.07
C SER A 71 -18.58 -0.74 1.56
N THR A 72 -19.13 -0.97 0.37
CA THR A 72 -20.41 -0.39 -0.07
C THR A 72 -21.50 -1.44 0.01
N ALA A 73 -21.88 -1.79 1.24
CA ALA A 73 -23.14 -2.49 1.52
C ALA A 73 -23.52 -2.25 2.98
N THR A 74 -24.19 -1.13 3.24
CA THR A 74 -25.18 -1.08 4.31
C THR A 74 -26.40 -0.39 3.71
N GLU A 75 -27.41 -1.21 3.52
CA GLU A 75 -28.71 -0.92 2.93
C GLU A 75 -29.39 0.31 3.57
N PRO A 76 -30.33 0.94 2.86
CA PRO A 76 -31.19 1.97 3.44
C PRO A 76 -32.05 1.34 4.53
N VAL A 77 -31.94 1.84 5.76
CA VAL A 77 -32.96 1.61 6.80
C VAL A 77 -34.19 2.44 6.43
N THR A 78 -34.94 1.97 5.43
CA THR A 78 -36.37 2.21 5.36
C THR A 78 -37.07 1.08 6.09
N ASP A 79 -38.09 1.45 6.87
CA ASP A 79 -39.08 0.55 7.49
C ASP A 79 -38.77 0.02 8.91
N ARG A 80 -38.79 0.87 9.96
CA ARG A 80 -39.04 0.41 11.36
C ARG A 80 -39.60 1.42 12.37
N LEU A 81 -40.37 2.45 11.95
CA LEU A 81 -41.23 3.19 12.90
C LEU A 81 -42.59 3.55 12.29
N ARG A 82 -43.42 2.53 12.08
CA ARG A 82 -44.87 2.61 12.30
C ARG A 82 -45.15 1.80 13.57
N HIS A 83 -45.97 2.37 14.45
CA HIS A 83 -46.36 1.91 15.79
C HIS A 83 -45.50 2.45 16.93
N VAL A 84 -45.81 3.68 17.38
CA VAL A 84 -46.48 3.90 18.68
C VAL A 84 -47.46 5.05 18.52
#